data_AF-A0A521M958-F1
#
_entry.id   AF-A0A521M958-F1
#
_cell.length_a   1.000
_cell.length_b   1.000
_cell.length_c   1.000
_cell.angle_alpha   90.00
_cell.angle_beta   90.00
_cell.angle_gamma   90.00
#
_symmetry.space_group_name_H-M   'P 1'
#
loop_
_entity.id
_entity.type
_entity.pdbx_description
1 polymer ?
#
loop_
_entity_poly.entity_id
_entity_poly.type
_entity_poly.pdbx_seq_one_letter_code
_entity_poly.pdbx_strand_id
1 'polypeptide(L)' 'MKFAVFDHLDRSGPDLGRQYEDRLKLIELYEWAGFHAYHVAEHHGTPLG' A
#
# COMPACT_ATOMS: atom_id res chain seq x y z
N MET A 1 -1.21 -11.26 19.90
CA MET A 1 -0.58 -11.37 18.56
C MET A 1 -0.95 -10.12 17.77
N LYS A 2 -0.02 -9.52 17.01
CA LYS A 2 -0.30 -8.34 16.16
C LYS A 2 -0.14 -8.72 14.69
N PHE A 3 -1.04 -8.26 13.83
CA PHE A 3 -0.99 -8.48 12.39
C PHE A 3 -0.90 -7.14 11.67
N ALA A 4 -0.13 -7.05 10.59
CA ALA A 4 0.13 -5.83 9.84
C ALA A 4 0.18 -6.14 8.33
N VAL A 5 0.11 -5.09 7.51
CA VAL A 5 0.16 -5.19 6.05
C VAL A 5 1.50 -4.64 5.54
N PHE A 6 2.01 -5.22 4.45
CA PHE A 6 3.19 -4.75 3.74
C PHE A 6 2.83 -4.46 2.27
N ASP A 7 3.12 -3.24 1.81
CA ASP A 7 2.89 -2.78 0.44
C ASP A 7 4.23 -2.46 -0.23
N HIS A 8 4.46 -3.04 -1.40
CA HIS A 8 5.66 -2.78 -2.21
C HIS A 8 5.60 -1.43 -2.94
N LEU A 9 4.41 -0.81 -2.99
CA LEU A 9 4.12 0.44 -3.69
C LEU A 9 4.41 0.37 -5.21
N ASP A 10 4.17 -0.80 -5.80
CA ASP A 10 4.50 -1.05 -7.21
C ASP A 10 3.61 -0.29 -8.17
N ARG A 11 4.21 0.28 -9.21
CA ARG A 11 3.47 0.99 -10.27
C ARG A 11 2.66 0.00 -11.09
N SER A 12 1.34 0.07 -10.98
CA SER A 12 0.41 -0.96 -11.49
C SER A 12 -0.35 -0.58 -12.77
N GLY A 13 0.07 0.46 -13.49
CA GLY A 13 -0.56 0.88 -14.76
C GLY A 13 -1.52 2.08 -14.70
N PRO A 14 -2.35 2.29 -13.64
CA PRO A 14 -3.12 3.52 -13.48
C PRO A 14 -2.28 4.80 -13.43
N ASP A 15 -2.97 5.94 -13.57
CA ASP A 15 -2.39 7.23 -13.22
C ASP A 15 -2.07 7.28 -11.72
N LEU A 16 -1.09 8.12 -11.36
CA LEU A 16 -0.59 8.19 -9.99
C LEU A 16 -1.67 8.61 -9.00
N GLY A 17 -2.53 9.56 -9.36
CA GLY A 17 -3.57 10.06 -8.47
C GLY A 17 -4.52 8.95 -8.06
N ARG A 18 -5.04 8.21 -9.04
CA ARG A 18 -5.91 7.06 -8.79
C ARG A 18 -5.20 5.96 -7.98
N GLN A 19 -3.94 5.67 -8.31
CA GLN A 19 -3.18 4.65 -7.59
C GLN A 19 -3.05 4.96 -6.09
N TYR A 20 -2.74 6.20 -5.73
CA TYR A 20 -2.64 6.61 -4.33
C TYR A 20 -3.99 6.68 -3.65
N GLU A 21 -5.02 7.19 -4.34
CA GLU A 21 -6.39 7.24 -3.83
C GLU A 21 -6.93 5.84 -3.47
N ASP A 22 -6.73 4.85 -4.35
CA ASP A 22 -7.18 3.48 -4.11
C ASP A 22 -6.42 2.84 -2.92
N ARG A 23 -5.13 3.19 -2.73
CA ARG A 23 -4.35 2.76 -1.56
C ARG A 23 -4.81 3.40 -0.26
N LEU A 24 -5.11 4.70 -0.27
CA LEU A 24 -5.63 5.39 0.92
C LEU A 24 -6.93 4.77 1.40
N LYS A 25 -7.87 4.49 0.49
CA LYS A 25 -9.12 3.77 0.81
C LYS A 25 -8.87 2.39 1.43
N LEU A 26 -7.86 1.67 0.92
CA LEU A 26 -7.50 0.36 1.44
C LEU A 26 -6.87 0.45 2.84
N ILE A 27 -6.02 1.46 3.08
CA ILE A 27 -5.42 1.74 4.40
C ILE A 27 -6.51 2.07 5.43
N GLU A 28 -7.50 2.88 5.07
CA GLU A 28 -8.66 3.14 5.93
C GLU A 28 -9.37 1.82 6.29
N LEU A 29 -9.63 0.95 5.32
CA LEU A 29 -10.24 -0.35 5.58
C LEU A 29 -9.39 -1.24 6.50
N TYR A 30 -8.05 -1.17 6.40
CA TYR A 30 -7.17 -1.89 7.32
C TYR A 30 -7.23 -1.36 8.74
N GLU A 31 -7.35 -0.05 8.92
CA GLU A 31 -7.58 0.55 10.24
C GLU A 31 -8.90 0.05 10.84
N TRP A 32 -9.99 0.09 10.07
CA TRP A 32 -11.30 -0.44 10.50
C TRP A 32 -11.26 -1.94 10.81
N ALA A 33 -10.46 -2.71 10.07
CA ALA A 33 -10.29 -4.15 10.28
C ALA A 33 -9.33 -4.49 11.45
N GLY A 34 -8.70 -3.51 12.09
CA GLY A 34 -7.85 -3.70 13.26
C GLY A 34 -6.42 -4.17 12.96
N PHE A 35 -5.92 -3.93 11.74
CA PHE A 35 -4.50 -4.16 11.44
C PHE A 35 -3.63 -3.17 12.23
N HIS A 36 -2.50 -3.67 12.72
CA HIS A 36 -1.63 -2.90 13.61
C HIS A 36 -0.87 -1.78 12.90
N ALA A 37 -0.46 -2.03 11.66
CA ALA A 37 0.39 -1.13 10.90
C ALA A 37 0.26 -1.39 9.39
N TYR A 38 0.59 -0.36 8.62
CA TYR A 38 0.78 -0.40 7.18
C TYR A 38 2.24 -0.05 6.88
N HIS A 39 3.01 -1.04 6.43
CA HIS A 39 4.41 -0.88 6.09
C HIS A 39 4.56 -0.71 4.59
N VAL A 40 5.44 0.21 4.17
CA VAL A 40 5.67 0.53 2.76
C VAL A 40 7.14 0.33 2.43
N ALA A 41 7.41 -0.33 1.31
CA ALA A 41 8.74 -0.42 0.74
C ALA A 41 9.09 0.85 -0.04
N GLU A 42 10.35 1.27 0.05
CA GLU A 42 10.92 2.26 -0.87
C GLU A 42 11.83 1.54 -1.86
N HIS A 43 11.67 1.83 -3.15
CA HIS A 43 12.46 1.22 -4.22
C HIS A 43 12.77 2.22 -5.33
N HIS A 44 13.94 2.08 -5.93
CA HIS A 44 14.44 2.97 -6.99
C HIS A 44 15.13 2.18 -8.09
N GLY A 45 14.97 2.61 -9.34
CA GLY A 45 15.84 2.20 -10.46
C GLY A 45 15.41 0.97 -11.26
N THR A 46 14.40 0.20 -10.85
CA THR A 46 13.83 -0.90 -11.65
C THR A 46 12.33 -1.10 -11.38
N PRO A 47 11.57 -1.74 -12.28
CA PRO A 47 10.23 -2.24 -11.94
C PRO A 47 10.31 -3.31 -10.84
N LEU A 48 9.29 -3.34 -10.00
CA LEU A 48 8.98 -4.44 -9.09
C LEU A 48 7.95 -5.35 -9.78
N GLY A 49 8.07 -6.66 -9.56
CA GLY A 49 7.42 -7.72 -10.37
C GLY A 49 5.95 -7.95 -10.06
#